data_AF-A0A949M814-F1
#
_entry.id   AF-A0A949M814-F1
#
_cell.length_a   1.000
_cell.length_b   1.000
_cell.length_c   1.000
_cell.angle_alpha   90.00
_cell.angle_beta   90.00
_cell.angle_gamma   90.00
#
_symmetry.space_group_name_H-M   'P 1'
#
loop_
_entity.id
_entity.type
_entity.pdbx_description
1 polymer ?
#
loop_
_entity_poly.entity_id
_entity_poly.type
_entity_poly.pdbx_seq_one_letter_code
_entity_poly.pdbx_strand_id
1 'polypeptide(L)'
;MPGSIEFMDCAGCGKRVRTTARSCHHCGYEFGAQDALEDDFDYEDFLEREFGQKRPGRLRPWWWYVAWLVLAVMLLGIAMDAFRLVSSQSQ
;
A
#
# COMPACT_ATOMS: atom_id res chain seq x y z
N MET A 1 -52.33 -4.14 23.74
CA MET A 1 -52.01 -2.72 23.43
C MET A 1 -50.49 -2.57 23.42
N PRO A 2 -49.79 -2.62 22.27
CA PRO A 2 -48.36 -2.34 22.27
C PRO A 2 -48.17 -0.83 22.04
N GLY A 3 -47.94 -0.09 23.11
CA GLY A 3 -47.84 1.38 23.07
C GLY A 3 -46.92 1.97 24.13
N SER A 4 -46.11 1.17 24.82
CA SER A 4 -45.08 1.69 25.71
C SER A 4 -43.93 2.22 24.87
N ILE A 5 -43.78 3.54 24.85
CA ILE A 5 -42.58 4.17 24.31
C ILE A 5 -41.46 3.92 25.31
N GLU A 6 -40.54 3.05 24.96
CA GLU A 6 -39.36 2.75 25.77
C GLU A 6 -38.21 3.71 25.44
N PHE A 7 -37.46 4.08 26.47
CA PHE A 7 -36.36 5.02 26.40
C PHE A 7 -35.08 4.37 26.90
N MET A 8 -33.96 4.72 26.28
CA MET A 8 -32.61 4.33 26.68
C MET A 8 -31.70 5.54 26.76
N ASP A 9 -30.62 5.44 27.50
CA ASP A 9 -29.59 6.48 27.53
C ASP A 9 -28.61 6.31 26.37
N CYS A 10 -28.31 7.41 25.69
CA CYS A 10 -27.38 7.42 24.57
C CYS A 10 -25.94 7.19 25.07
N ALA A 11 -25.24 6.18 24.55
CA ALA A 11 -23.83 5.90 24.88
C ALA A 11 -22.87 7.05 24.52
N GLY A 12 -23.22 7.90 23.53
CA GLY A 12 -22.37 9.01 23.11
C GLY A 12 -22.47 10.27 23.97
N CYS A 13 -23.66 10.61 24.50
CA CYS A 13 -23.86 11.87 25.24
C CYS A 13 -24.63 11.74 26.57
N GLY A 14 -25.07 10.54 26.94
CA GLY A 14 -25.79 10.26 28.19
C GLY A 14 -27.22 10.77 28.25
N LYS A 15 -27.77 11.35 27.17
CA LYS A 15 -29.15 11.85 27.13
C LYS A 15 -30.14 10.74 26.78
N ARG A 16 -31.35 10.81 27.35
CA ARG A 16 -32.44 9.89 27.05
C ARG A 16 -32.92 10.04 25.60
N VAL A 17 -32.98 8.93 24.91
CA VAL A 17 -33.48 8.78 23.54
C VAL A 17 -34.45 7.61 23.48
N ARG A 18 -35.28 7.53 22.42
CA ARG A 18 -36.17 6.38 22.24
C ARG A 18 -35.34 5.15 21.84
N THR A 19 -35.71 3.98 22.34
CA THR A 19 -35.06 2.70 21.96
C THR A 19 -35.21 2.40 20.47
N THR A 20 -36.24 2.96 19.82
CA THR A 20 -36.47 2.82 18.37
C THR A 20 -35.75 3.86 17.51
N ALA A 21 -35.01 4.81 18.10
CA ALA A 21 -34.31 5.84 17.35
C ALA A 21 -33.08 5.25 16.65
N ARG A 22 -32.92 5.52 15.34
CA ARG A 22 -31.73 5.11 14.56
C ARG A 22 -30.48 5.91 14.93
N SER A 23 -30.65 7.15 15.40
CA SER A 23 -29.54 7.98 15.84
C SER A 23 -29.98 8.95 16.94
N CYS A 24 -29.02 9.43 17.72
CA CYS A 24 -29.26 10.38 18.79
C CYS A 24 -29.51 11.78 18.23
N HIS A 25 -30.70 12.33 18.45
CA HIS A 25 -31.05 13.70 18.01
C HIS A 25 -30.21 14.80 18.68
N HIS A 26 -29.46 14.48 19.74
CA HIS A 26 -28.64 15.46 20.46
C HIS A 26 -27.18 15.49 20.02
N CYS A 27 -26.57 14.33 19.74
CA CYS A 27 -25.15 14.25 19.41
C CYS A 27 -24.86 13.53 18.09
N GLY A 28 -25.87 12.96 17.43
CA GLY A 28 -25.71 12.23 16.18
C GLY A 28 -25.22 10.79 16.31
N TYR A 29 -25.05 10.25 17.53
CA TYR A 29 -24.62 8.87 17.74
C TYR A 29 -25.58 7.88 17.07
N GLU A 30 -25.11 7.06 16.13
CA GLU A 30 -25.92 6.08 15.41
C GLU A 30 -26.05 4.77 16.19
N PHE A 31 -27.29 4.30 16.37
CA PHE A 31 -27.61 3.07 17.07
C PHE A 31 -27.82 1.96 16.02
N GLY A 32 -27.00 0.90 16.08
CA GLY A 32 -27.09 -0.26 15.17
C GLY A 32 -26.15 -0.25 13.97
N ALA A 33 -25.13 0.61 13.95
CA ALA A 33 -24.13 0.65 12.87
C ALA A 33 -23.00 -0.39 12.98
N GLN A 34 -23.07 -1.33 13.94
CA GLN A 34 -22.00 -2.31 14.18
C GLN A 34 -22.18 -3.63 13.43
N ASP A 35 -23.37 -3.93 12.91
CA ASP A 35 -23.70 -5.31 12.49
C ASP A 35 -23.60 -5.55 10.97
N ALA A 36 -23.13 -4.58 10.18
CA ALA A 36 -23.21 -4.65 8.70
C ALA A 36 -21.94 -4.29 7.94
N LEU A 37 -20.81 -4.07 8.62
CA LEU A 37 -19.59 -3.55 7.96
C LEU A 37 -18.33 -4.42 8.14
N GLU A 38 -18.39 -5.54 8.87
CA GLU A 38 -17.19 -6.34 9.13
C GLU A 38 -16.90 -7.43 8.09
N ASP A 39 -17.83 -7.78 7.19
CA ASP A 39 -17.73 -9.03 6.39
C ASP A 39 -17.59 -8.87 4.86
N ASP A 40 -17.33 -7.66 4.32
CA ASP A 40 -17.21 -7.46 2.84
C ASP A 40 -15.96 -6.69 2.39
N PHE A 41 -15.04 -6.35 3.30
CA PHE A 41 -13.77 -5.74 2.89
C PHE A 41 -12.66 -6.79 2.77
N ASP A 42 -12.42 -7.25 1.54
CA ASP A 42 -11.31 -8.15 1.22
C ASP A 42 -9.96 -7.40 1.26
N TYR A 43 -9.32 -7.45 2.43
CA TYR A 43 -8.01 -6.83 2.66
C TYR A 43 -6.91 -7.46 1.77
N GLU A 44 -7.04 -8.75 1.42
CA GLU A 44 -6.06 -9.46 0.58
C GLU A 44 -6.15 -8.99 -0.88
N ASP A 45 -7.36 -8.82 -1.43
CA ASP A 45 -7.57 -8.26 -2.78
C ASP A 45 -7.03 -6.81 -2.89
N PHE A 46 -7.23 -6.00 -1.84
CA PHE A 46 -6.68 -4.64 -1.79
C PHE A 46 -5.14 -4.67 -1.80
N LEU A 47 -4.52 -5.53 -0.99
CA LEU A 47 -3.06 -5.66 -0.93
C LEU A 47 -2.49 -6.18 -2.25
N GLU A 48 -3.11 -7.16 -2.88
CA GLU A 48 -2.64 -7.70 -4.15
C GLU A 48 -2.76 -6.66 -5.28
N ARG A 49 -3.84 -5.88 -5.30
CA ARG A 49 -4.03 -4.80 -6.29
C ARG A 49 -3.00 -3.68 -6.14
N GLU A 50 -2.73 -3.23 -4.92
CA GLU A 50 -1.87 -2.07 -4.67
C GLU A 50 -0.39 -2.42 -4.52
N PHE A 51 -0.09 -3.51 -3.83
CA PHE A 51 1.27 -3.90 -3.46
C PHE A 51 1.74 -5.21 -4.10
N GLY A 52 0.87 -5.88 -4.87
CA GLY A 52 1.23 -7.09 -5.61
C GLY A 52 2.44 -6.85 -6.50
N GLN A 53 3.54 -7.52 -6.18
CA GLN A 53 4.76 -7.44 -6.97
C GLN A 53 4.51 -8.04 -8.35
N LYS A 54 4.44 -7.18 -9.37
CA LYS A 54 4.48 -7.62 -10.77
C LYS A 54 5.78 -8.41 -10.95
N ARG A 55 5.66 -9.71 -11.26
CA ARG A 55 6.82 -10.56 -11.59
C ARG A 55 7.66 -9.81 -12.61
N PRO A 56 8.95 -9.54 -12.35
CA PRO A 56 9.76 -8.76 -13.26
C PRO A 56 9.74 -9.47 -14.61
N GLY A 57 9.09 -8.82 -15.58
CA GLY A 57 8.93 -9.36 -16.92
C GLY A 57 10.30 -9.73 -17.45
N ARG A 58 10.40 -10.92 -18.04
CA ARG A 58 11.63 -11.47 -18.65
C ARG A 58 12.33 -10.36 -19.44
N LEU A 59 13.46 -9.88 -18.90
CA LEU A 59 14.21 -8.76 -19.47
C LEU A 59 14.46 -9.06 -20.95
N ARG A 60 14.09 -8.10 -21.83
CA ARG A 60 14.20 -8.29 -23.27
C ARG A 60 15.65 -8.64 -23.61
N PRO A 61 15.90 -9.60 -24.51
CA PRO A 61 17.25 -10.03 -24.88
C PRO A 61 18.15 -8.88 -25.38
N TRP A 62 17.57 -7.75 -25.82
CA TRP A 62 18.31 -6.54 -26.16
C TRP A 62 19.14 -5.99 -24.98
N TRP A 63 18.63 -6.06 -23.75
CA TRP A 63 19.30 -5.46 -22.58
C TRP A 63 20.64 -6.14 -22.27
N TRP A 64 20.81 -7.40 -22.65
CA TRP A 64 22.08 -8.10 -22.58
C TRP A 64 23.18 -7.47 -23.44
N TYR A 65 22.84 -6.91 -24.62
CA TYR A 65 23.83 -6.20 -25.44
C TYR A 65 24.27 -4.90 -24.77
N VAL A 66 23.35 -4.18 -24.12
CA VAL A 66 23.69 -2.96 -23.36
C VAL A 66 24.62 -3.30 -22.20
N ALA A 67 24.34 -4.39 -21.46
CA ALA A 67 25.21 -4.87 -20.40
C ALA A 67 26.63 -5.20 -20.92
N TRP A 68 26.74 -5.89 -22.05
CA TRP A 68 28.04 -6.18 -22.68
C TRP A 68 28.77 -4.93 -23.15
N LEU A 69 28.07 -3.95 -23.71
CA LEU A 69 28.66 -2.69 -24.15
C LEU A 69 29.25 -1.92 -22.97
N VAL A 70 28.52 -1.81 -21.86
CA VAL A 70 28.99 -1.14 -20.64
C VAL A 70 30.22 -1.86 -20.06
N LEU A 71 30.18 -3.20 -20.00
CA LEU A 71 31.31 -4.00 -19.54
C LEU A 71 32.55 -3.76 -20.40
N ALA A 72 32.40 -3.76 -21.73
CA ALA A 72 33.51 -3.53 -22.66
C ALA A 72 34.14 -2.14 -22.49
N VAL A 73 33.32 -1.09 -22.31
CA VAL A 73 33.83 0.28 -22.06
C VAL A 73 34.59 0.36 -20.73
N MET A 74 34.08 -0.27 -19.66
CA MET A 74 34.81 -0.32 -18.38
C MET A 74 36.16 -1.04 -18.52
N LEU A 75 36.19 -2.20 -19.19
CA LEU A 75 37.43 -2.95 -19.40
C LEU A 75 38.44 -2.17 -20.25
N LEU A 76 37.98 -1.49 -21.30
CA LEU A 76 38.82 -0.62 -22.12
C LEU A 76 39.41 0.53 -21.28
N GLY A 77 38.61 1.17 -20.43
CA GLY A 77 39.08 2.22 -19.52
C GLY A 77 40.17 1.72 -18.56
N ILE A 78 39.94 0.57 -17.93
CA ILE A 78 40.92 -0.06 -17.01
C ILE A 78 42.20 -0.43 -17.75
N ALA A 79 42.09 -1.00 -18.96
CA ALA A 79 43.25 -1.36 -19.77
C ALA A 79 44.06 -0.12 -20.19
N MET A 80 43.38 0.98 -20.57
CA MET A 80 44.04 2.24 -20.91
C MET A 80 44.73 2.88 -19.71
N ASP A 81 44.15 2.80 -18.52
CA ASP A 81 44.76 3.31 -17.30
C ASP A 81 45.99 2.48 -16.90
N ALA A 82 45.88 1.16 -16.91
CA ALA A 82 47.00 0.25 -16.67
C ALA A 82 48.12 0.47 -17.70
N PHE A 83 47.77 0.70 -18.97
CA PHE A 83 48.75 1.02 -20.02
C PHE A 83 49.45 2.37 -19.79
N ARG A 84 48.72 3.38 -19.31
CA ARG A 84 49.35 4.66 -18.94
C ARG A 84 50.31 4.51 -17.77
N LEU A 85 49.91 3.77 -16.73
CA LEU A 85 50.74 3.52 -15.55
C LEU A 85 52.01 2.74 -15.91
N VAL A 86 51.91 1.72 -16.77
CA VAL A 86 53.11 0.98 -17.21
C VAL A 86 54.02 1.82 -18.10
N SER A 87 53.46 2.64 -18.99
CA SER A 87 54.28 3.57 -19.81
C SER A 87 54.96 4.65 -18.97
N SER A 88 54.36 5.07 -17.86
CA SER A 88 54.96 6.03 -16.94
C SER A 88 56.16 5.47 -16.18
N GLN A 89 56.26 4.15 -16.01
CA GLN A 89 57.36 3.54 -15.26
C GLN A 89 58.58 3.24 -16.13
N SER A 90 58.44 3.24 -17.46
CA SER A 90 59.53 2.96 -18.40
C SER A 90 60.31 4.21 -18.83
N GLN A 91 60.05 5.36 -18.21
CA GLN A 91 60.72 6.64 -18.47
C GLN A 91 61.42 7.12 -17.20
#